data_AF-A0A7C4JQS3-F1
#
_entry.id   AF-A0A7C4JQS3-F1
#
_cell.length_a   1.000
_cell.length_b   1.000
_cell.length_c   1.000
_cell.angle_alpha   90.00
_cell.angle_beta   90.00
_cell.angle_gamma   90.00
#
_symmetry.space_group_name_H-M   'P 1'
#
loop_
_entity.id
_entity.type
_entity.pdbx_description
1 polymer ?
#
loop_
_entity_poly.entity_id
_entity_poly.type
_entity_poly.pdbx_seq_one_letter_code
_entity_poly.pdbx_strand_id
1 'polypeptide(L)'
;MNPLVFAHIETLPFGGFSIHSTSCGVSFFLEKTFENTFKPYFSLDFISAGKNFSIDSLKNLTEEKRYALEEYYIANNISKIFEKIPKTLKDKEKFLEEIAKVGHKLNWDYVIENYLIPQIKNLS
;
A
#
# COMPACT_ATOMS: atom_id res chain seq x y z
N MET A 1 16.04 -5.55 7.93
CA MET A 1 14.73 -5.50 7.25
C MET A 1 13.72 -6.10 8.20
N ASN A 2 12.89 -5.27 8.83
CA ASN A 2 12.01 -5.70 9.91
C ASN A 2 10.66 -6.13 9.31
N PRO A 3 10.25 -7.41 9.42
CA PRO A 3 9.16 -7.98 8.61
C PRO A 3 7.74 -7.57 9.06
N LEU A 4 7.60 -6.71 10.07
CA LEU A 4 6.32 -6.33 10.68
C LEU A 4 6.06 -4.82 10.73
N VAL A 5 6.92 -3.99 10.14
CA VAL A 5 6.71 -2.54 10.16
C VAL A 5 5.74 -2.19 9.03
N PHE A 6 4.45 -2.20 9.36
CA PHE A 6 3.41 -1.57 8.55
C PHE A 6 3.53 -0.04 8.65
N ALA A 7 4.68 0.57 8.33
CA ALA A 7 4.86 2.04 8.36
C ALA A 7 3.76 2.77 7.56
N HIS A 8 3.21 2.08 6.57
CA HIS A 8 2.06 2.53 5.80
C HIS A 8 0.79 2.73 6.65
N ILE A 9 0.44 1.84 7.59
CA ILE A 9 -0.77 2.02 8.42
C ILE A 9 -0.58 3.07 9.52
N GLU A 10 0.67 3.32 9.92
CA GLU A 10 0.98 4.28 10.99
C GLU A 10 0.99 5.72 10.48
N THR A 11 1.34 5.93 9.20
CA THR A 11 1.42 7.28 8.60
C THR A 11 0.08 7.76 8.05
N LEU A 12 -0.78 6.85 7.60
CA LEU A 12 -2.06 7.19 6.98
C LEU A 12 -3.01 7.94 7.92
N PRO A 13 -3.28 7.50 9.18
CA PRO A 13 -4.22 8.17 10.08
C PRO A 13 -3.95 9.67 10.31
N PHE A 14 -2.70 10.10 10.12
CA PHE A 14 -2.27 11.48 10.32
C PHE A 14 -2.22 12.30 9.02
N GLY A 15 -2.90 11.86 7.96
CA GLY A 15 -2.93 12.57 6.68
C GLY A 15 -1.77 12.23 5.75
N GLY A 16 -1.02 11.15 6.04
CA GLY A 16 0.06 10.68 5.19
C GLY A 16 -0.42 10.13 3.84
N PHE A 17 0.53 9.96 2.92
CA PHE A 17 0.33 9.26 1.66
C PHE A 17 1.30 8.10 1.55
N SER A 18 0.79 6.90 1.26
CA SER A 18 1.59 5.68 1.22
C SER A 18 1.79 5.17 -0.19
N ILE A 19 3.01 4.73 -0.53
CA ILE A 19 3.29 4.00 -1.77
C ILE A 19 3.80 2.62 -1.39
N HIS A 20 3.19 1.57 -1.93
CA HIS A 20 3.54 0.19 -1.59
C HIS A 20 3.34 -0.74 -2.79
N SER A 21 3.91 -1.95 -2.72
CA SER A 21 3.66 -3.00 -3.71
C SER A 21 2.31 -3.67 -3.48
N THR A 22 1.60 -4.05 -4.54
CA THR A 22 0.36 -4.87 -4.44
C THR A 22 0.62 -6.21 -3.74
N SER A 23 1.85 -6.72 -3.80
CA SER A 23 2.25 -7.95 -3.10
C SER A 23 2.47 -7.75 -1.60
N CYS A 24 2.47 -6.51 -1.10
CA CYS A 24 2.57 -6.25 0.33
C CYS A 24 1.26 -6.66 1.03
N GLY A 25 1.36 -7.36 2.16
CA GLY A 25 0.18 -7.78 2.93
C GLY A 25 -0.74 -6.63 3.36
N VAL A 26 -0.22 -5.40 3.42
CA VAL A 26 -1.00 -4.19 3.71
C VAL A 26 -1.96 -3.80 2.57
N SER A 27 -1.69 -4.21 1.33
CA SER A 27 -2.45 -3.77 0.16
C SER A 27 -3.92 -4.20 0.26
N PHE A 28 -4.15 -5.49 0.58
CA PHE A 28 -5.50 -6.02 0.78
C PHE A 28 -6.23 -5.32 1.94
N PHE A 29 -5.53 -5.06 3.04
CA PHE A 29 -6.09 -4.40 4.20
C PHE A 29 -6.53 -2.97 3.91
N LEU A 30 -5.72 -2.21 3.15
CA LEU A 30 -6.05 -0.85 2.73
C LEU A 30 -7.21 -0.81 1.74
N GLU A 31 -7.24 -1.73 0.77
CA GLU A 31 -8.38 -1.86 -0.17
C GLU A 31 -9.70 -2.09 0.57
N LYS A 32 -9.70 -2.96 1.59
CA LYS A 32 -10.87 -3.22 2.42
C LYS A 32 -11.24 -2.05 3.33
N THR A 33 -10.27 -1.24 3.74
CA THR A 33 -10.52 -0.12 4.65
C THR A 33 -11.09 1.10 3.94
N PHE A 34 -10.65 1.35 2.70
CA PHE A 34 -10.90 2.58 1.95
C PHE A 34 -11.93 2.45 0.81
N GLU A 35 -12.62 1.31 0.70
CA GLU A 35 -13.71 0.97 -0.25
C GLU A 35 -14.08 2.08 -1.28
N ASN A 36 -13.48 1.98 -2.47
CA ASN A 36 -13.72 2.66 -3.76
C ASN A 36 -13.88 4.19 -3.84
N THR A 37 -13.88 4.93 -2.73
CA THR A 37 -14.18 6.37 -2.75
C THR A 37 -12.93 7.24 -2.63
N PHE A 38 -12.02 6.89 -1.72
CA PHE A 38 -10.85 7.69 -1.43
C PHE A 38 -9.66 6.79 -1.05
N LYS A 39 -8.58 6.84 -1.82
CA LYS A 39 -7.37 6.03 -1.59
C LYS A 39 -6.18 6.94 -1.26
N PRO A 40 -5.80 7.09 0.02
CA PRO A 40 -4.63 7.87 0.42
C PRO A 40 -3.32 7.12 0.19
N TYR A 41 -3.29 6.27 -0.83
CA TYR A 41 -2.15 5.44 -1.16
C TYR A 41 -2.09 5.14 -2.66
N PHE A 42 -0.93 4.68 -3.10
CA PHE A 42 -0.70 4.13 -4.42
C PHE A 42 -0.10 2.73 -4.32
N SER A 43 -0.74 1.76 -4.97
CA SER A 43 -0.23 0.39 -5.04
C SER A 43 0.43 0.14 -6.40
N LEU A 44 1.69 -0.27 -6.38
CA LEU A 44 2.48 -0.62 -7.57
C LEU A 44 2.38 -2.12 -7.82
N ASP A 45 1.95 -2.50 -9.02
CA ASP A 45 1.83 -3.91 -9.42
C ASP A 45 3.06 -4.39 -10.21
N PHE A 46 4.10 -4.76 -9.47
CA PHE A 46 5.31 -5.35 -10.05
C PHE A 46 5.07 -6.76 -10.62
N ILE A 47 4.05 -7.48 -10.16
CA ILE A 47 3.75 -8.84 -10.63
C ILE A 47 3.23 -8.79 -12.06
N SER A 48 2.29 -7.89 -12.34
CA SER A 48 1.80 -7.71 -13.71
C SER A 48 2.88 -7.16 -14.65
N ALA A 49 3.83 -6.37 -14.14
CA ALA A 49 5.00 -5.96 -14.94
C ALA A 49 5.85 -7.16 -15.38
N GLY A 50 5.95 -8.19 -14.53
CA GLY A 50 6.65 -9.44 -14.81
C GLY A 50 5.98 -10.34 -15.87
N LYS A 51 4.68 -10.16 -16.17
CA LYS A 51 3.93 -11.00 -17.13
C LYS A 51 4.48 -10.95 -18.56
N ASN A 52 5.21 -9.89 -18.90
CA ASN A 52 5.81 -9.72 -20.22
C ASN A 52 7.14 -10.49 -20.37
N PHE A 53 7.64 -11.12 -19.30
CA PHE A 53 8.89 -11.88 -19.29
C PHE A 53 8.61 -13.37 -19.36
N SER A 54 9.50 -14.10 -20.04
CA SER A 54 9.47 -15.56 -20.01
C SER A 54 9.85 -16.08 -18.61
N ILE A 55 9.41 -17.29 -18.26
CA ILE A 55 9.76 -17.93 -16.98
C ILE A 55 11.28 -18.08 -16.85
N ASP A 56 11.99 -18.42 -17.93
CA ASP A 56 13.45 -18.55 -17.91
C ASP A 56 14.15 -17.20 -17.73
N SER A 57 13.59 -16.11 -18.27
CA SER A 57 14.08 -14.75 -18.02
C SER A 57 13.90 -14.35 -16.56
N LEU A 58 12.76 -14.72 -15.94
CA LEU A 58 12.48 -14.44 -14.53
C LEU A 58 13.37 -15.26 -13.59
N LYS A 59 13.63 -16.54 -13.91
CA LYS A 59 14.52 -17.40 -13.13
C LYS A 59 15.96 -16.90 -13.13
N ASN A 60 16.41 -16.31 -14.23
CA ASN A 60 17.77 -15.79 -14.40
C ASN A 60 17.86 -14.28 -14.12
N LEU A 61 16.87 -13.70 -13.44
CA LEU A 61 16.86 -12.29 -13.11
C LEU A 61 17.90 -12.01 -12.01
N THR A 62 18.92 -11.24 -12.35
CA THR A 62 19.90 -10.77 -11.36
C THR A 62 19.29 -9.67 -10.50
N GLU A 63 19.86 -9.44 -9.32
CA GLU A 63 19.45 -8.35 -8.43
C GLU A 63 19.52 -6.98 -9.14
N GLU A 64 20.58 -6.71 -9.89
CA GLU A 64 20.75 -5.48 -10.67
C GLU A 64 19.62 -5.28 -11.70
N LYS A 65 19.28 -6.35 -12.44
CA LYS A 65 18.17 -6.32 -13.40
C LYS A 65 16.82 -6.11 -12.70
N ARG A 66 16.64 -6.71 -11.53
CA ARG A 66 15.43 -6.51 -10.72
C ARG A 66 15.29 -5.05 -10.30
N TYR A 67 16.34 -4.43 -9.77
CA TYR A 67 16.29 -3.01 -9.38
C TYR A 67 16.03 -2.11 -10.58
N ALA A 68 16.69 -2.34 -11.72
CA ALA A 68 16.44 -1.55 -12.93
C ALA A 68 14.97 -1.64 -13.40
N LEU A 69 14.36 -2.82 -13.30
CA LEU A 69 12.95 -3.01 -13.62
C LEU A 69 12.02 -2.32 -12.62
N GLU A 70 12.34 -2.38 -11.33
CA GLU A 70 11.59 -1.69 -10.27
C GLU A 70 11.63 -0.18 -10.47
N GLU A 71 12.81 0.41 -10.70
CA GLU A 71 12.99 1.82 -10.99
C GLU A 71 12.24 2.25 -12.25
N TYR A 72 12.37 1.51 -13.34
CA TYR A 72 11.65 1.77 -14.58
C TYR A 72 10.14 1.79 -14.35
N TYR A 73 9.62 0.83 -13.59
CA TYR A 73 8.19 0.75 -13.31
C TYR A 73 7.71 1.89 -12.40
N ILE A 74 8.49 2.28 -11.40
CA ILE A 74 8.20 3.44 -10.54
C ILE A 74 8.22 4.72 -11.39
N ALA A 75 9.23 4.91 -12.23
CA ALA A 75 9.36 6.08 -13.10
C ALA A 75 8.17 6.23 -14.05
N ASN A 76 7.68 5.12 -14.62
CA ASN A 76 6.50 5.14 -15.49
C ASN A 76 5.18 5.46 -14.77
N ASN A 77 5.15 5.36 -13.45
CA ASN A 77 3.97 5.69 -12.63
C ASN A 77 4.15 6.99 -11.84
N ILE A 78 5.30 7.67 -11.94
CA ILE A 78 5.64 8.81 -11.10
C ILE A 78 4.62 9.95 -11.24
N SER A 79 4.19 10.26 -12.46
CA SER A 79 3.18 11.30 -12.71
C SER A 79 1.86 10.98 -12.01
N LYS A 80 1.40 9.73 -12.10
CA LYS A 80 0.15 9.27 -11.45
C LYS A 80 0.25 9.30 -9.92
N ILE A 81 1.43 8.99 -9.39
CA ILE A 81 1.72 9.09 -7.96
C ILE A 81 1.62 10.57 -7.52
N PHE A 82 2.32 11.47 -8.20
CA PHE A 82 2.32 12.90 -7.88
C PHE A 82 0.97 13.58 -8.07
N GLU A 83 0.12 13.10 -8.98
CA GLU A 83 -1.25 13.57 -9.14
C GLU A 83 -2.13 13.28 -7.92
N LYS A 84 -1.85 12.19 -7.19
CA LYS A 84 -2.63 11.77 -6.02
C LYS A 84 -2.16 12.37 -4.70
N ILE A 85 -0.93 12.86 -4.64
CA ILE A 85 -0.39 13.49 -3.43
C ILE A 85 -1.05 14.87 -3.24
N PRO A 86 -1.60 15.19 -2.05
CA PRO A 86 -2.19 16.50 -1.78
C PRO A 86 -1.12 17.61 -1.83
N LYS A 87 -1.34 18.63 -2.66
CA LYS A 87 -0.33 19.67 -2.98
C LYS A 87 -0.55 20.94 -2.17
N THR A 88 -1.81 21.33 -1.95
CA THR A 88 -2.15 22.55 -1.21
C THR A 88 -2.54 22.24 0.24
N LEU A 89 -2.54 23.25 1.11
CA LEU A 89 -3.02 23.09 2.49
C LEU A 89 -4.48 22.61 2.52
N LYS A 90 -5.32 23.19 1.66
CA LYS A 90 -6.72 22.79 1.51
C LYS A 90 -6.89 21.33 1.07
N ASP A 91 -6.03 20.86 0.17
CA ASP A 91 -6.05 19.45 -0.24
C ASP A 91 -5.67 18.54 0.92
N LYS A 92 -4.67 18.93 1.72
CA LYS A 92 -4.23 18.18 2.91
C LYS A 92 -5.30 18.13 3.99
N GLU A 93 -5.99 19.24 4.25
CA GLU A 93 -7.12 19.29 5.17
C GLU A 93 -8.23 18.35 4.73
N LYS A 94 -8.65 18.42 3.45
CA LYS A 94 -9.63 17.48 2.89
C LYS A 94 -9.15 16.03 2.97
N PHE A 95 -7.87 15.76 2.70
CA PHE A 95 -7.27 14.43 2.83
C PHE A 95 -7.42 13.90 4.26
N LEU A 96 -7.07 14.72 5.25
CA LEU A 96 -7.16 14.36 6.66
C LEU A 96 -8.61 14.14 7.10
N GLU A 97 -9.54 14.98 6.64
CA GLU A 97 -10.99 14.81 6.90
C GLU A 97 -11.53 13.48 6.36
N GLU A 98 -11.16 13.10 5.13
CA GLU A 98 -11.57 11.82 4.55
C GLU A 98 -10.96 10.64 5.31
N ILE A 99 -9.67 10.74 5.68
CA ILE A 99 -9.00 9.71 6.48
C ILE A 99 -9.66 9.58 7.85
N ALA A 100 -9.97 10.68 8.53
CA ALA A 100 -10.54 10.67 9.87
C ALA A 100 -11.83 9.85 9.97
N LYS A 101 -12.64 9.77 8.89
CA LYS A 101 -13.85 8.96 8.82
C LYS A 101 -13.58 7.46 8.99
N VAL A 102 -12.43 6.98 8.54
CA VAL A 102 -12.07 5.55 8.52
C VAL A 102 -10.79 5.23 9.29
N GLY A 103 -10.07 6.23 9.78
CA GLY A 103 -8.74 6.10 10.38
C GLY A 103 -8.72 5.22 11.62
N HIS A 104 -9.81 5.18 12.39
CA HIS A 104 -9.97 4.26 13.52
C HIS A 104 -9.81 2.78 13.12
N LYS A 105 -10.14 2.42 11.87
CA LYS A 105 -9.98 1.06 11.33
C LYS A 105 -8.52 0.67 11.10
N LEU A 106 -7.62 1.65 11.00
CA LEU A 106 -6.18 1.45 10.79
C LEU A 106 -5.42 1.24 12.10
N ASN A 107 -6.06 1.49 13.25
CA ASN A 107 -5.44 1.33 14.56
C ASN A 107 -5.21 -0.15 14.90
N TRP A 108 -4.15 -0.43 15.64
CA TRP A 108 -3.81 -1.78 16.07
C TRP A 108 -4.91 -2.44 16.90
N ASP A 109 -5.59 -1.70 17.77
CA ASP A 109 -6.70 -2.22 18.56
C ASP A 109 -7.82 -2.75 17.66
N TYR A 110 -8.21 -1.97 16.64
CA TYR A 110 -9.21 -2.40 15.66
C TYR A 110 -8.74 -3.64 14.88
N VAL A 111 -7.48 -3.65 14.44
CA VAL A 111 -6.92 -4.80 13.70
C VAL A 111 -6.92 -6.06 14.57
N ILE A 112 -6.50 -5.97 15.82
CA ILE A 112 -6.44 -7.08 16.76
C ILE A 112 -7.85 -7.61 17.03
N GLU A 113 -8.80 -6.74 17.37
CA GLU A 113 -10.16 -7.11 17.72
C GLU A 113 -10.95 -7.72 16.55
N ASN A 114 -10.77 -7.18 15.34
CA ASN A 114 -11.59 -7.55 14.18
C ASN A 114 -10.95 -8.60 13.27
N TYR A 115 -9.63 -8.75 13.28
CA TYR A 115 -8.92 -9.68 12.39
C TYR A 115 -8.15 -10.77 13.14
N LEU A 116 -7.45 -10.45 14.23
CA LEU A 116 -6.60 -11.43 14.90
C LEU A 116 -7.39 -12.32 15.89
N ILE A 117 -8.06 -11.71 16.87
CA ILE A 117 -8.79 -12.43 17.92
C ILE A 117 -9.84 -13.40 17.34
N PRO A 118 -10.66 -13.03 16.34
CA PRO A 118 -11.65 -13.94 15.77
C PRO A 118 -11.02 -15.20 15.16
N GLN A 119 -9.86 -15.07 14.53
CA GLN A 119 -9.17 -16.21 13.91
C GLN A 119 -8.56 -17.12 14.97
N ILE A 120 -8.00 -16.57 16.05
CA ILE A 120 -7.49 -17.37 17.16
C ILE A 120 -8.62 -18.18 17.82
N LYS A 121 -9.80 -17.57 18.05
CA LYS A 121 -10.96 -18.26 18.62
C LYS A 121 -11.52 -19.38 17.73
N ASN A 122 -11.36 -19.26 16.41
CA ASN A 122 -11.80 -20.30 15.47
C ASN A 122 -10.81 -21.48 15.40
N LEU A 123 -9.59 -21.32 15.93
CA LEU A 123 -8.56 -22.36 15.98
C LEU A 123 -8.54 -23.13 17.31
N SER A 124 -9.21 -22.62 18.35
CA SER A 124 -9.39 -23.24 19.66
C SER A 124 -10.69 -24.03 19.74
#